data_AF-A0ABD2WNU2-F1
#
_entry.id   AF-A0ABD2WNU2-F1
#
_cell.length_a   1.000
_cell.length_b   1.000
_cell.length_c   1.000
_cell.angle_alpha   90.00
_cell.angle_beta   90.00
_cell.angle_gamma   90.00
#
_symmetry.space_group_name_H-M   'P 1'
#
loop_
_entity.id
_entity.type
_entity.pdbx_description
1 polymer ?
#
loop_
_entity_poly.entity_id
_entity_poly.type
_entity_poly.pdbx_seq_one_letter_code
_entity_poly.pdbx_strand_id
1 'polypeptide(L)'
;MSRDRARIQHHGEENNAERPLPIKYRGVQFGNLTPIPTDKFLDPPPYTCFNCRGRGHGNRNCPQPPTQYCENCGRRGCTRGTCPRCKVAYQRWLALSERQETSTSKKRTSPTPAGESPLPKRARSPTGEDARHENKTAAESQAEAANSDQLRLIAAILESTRDLSPEVREETLRRIYGLEPKGKKK
;
A
#
# COMPACT_ATOMS: atom_id res chain seq x y z
N MET A 1 -48.01 -24.94 -37.23
CA MET A 1 -47.33 -26.03 -36.50
C MET A 1 -46.02 -25.50 -35.95
N SER A 2 -45.98 -25.28 -34.64
CA SER A 2 -44.90 -24.63 -33.90
C SER A 2 -43.62 -25.46 -33.90
N ARG A 3 -42.48 -24.82 -34.16
CA ARG A 3 -41.16 -25.45 -34.01
C ARG A 3 -40.65 -25.19 -32.61
N ASP A 4 -40.74 -26.20 -31.77
CA ASP A 4 -40.13 -26.27 -30.44
C ASP A 4 -38.60 -26.15 -30.54
N ARG A 5 -38.08 -25.00 -30.10
CA ARG A 5 -36.65 -24.74 -29.97
C ARG A 5 -36.22 -25.16 -28.55
N ALA A 6 -35.82 -26.42 -28.40
CA ALA A 6 -35.24 -26.92 -27.16
C ALA A 6 -33.96 -26.14 -26.83
N ARG A 7 -34.05 -25.25 -25.83
CA ARG A 7 -32.93 -24.48 -25.29
C ARG A 7 -32.15 -25.39 -24.34
N ILE A 8 -31.13 -26.05 -24.86
CA ILE A 8 -30.18 -26.81 -24.05
C ILE A 8 -29.46 -25.82 -23.12
N GLN A 9 -29.82 -25.84 -21.83
CA GLN A 9 -29.13 -25.09 -20.79
C GLN A 9 -27.86 -25.88 -20.42
N HIS A 10 -26.74 -25.56 -21.05
CA HIS A 10 -25.43 -26.00 -20.60
C HIS A 10 -25.12 -25.31 -19.28
N HIS A 11 -25.40 -25.96 -18.15
CA HIS A 11 -24.83 -25.61 -16.86
C HIS A 11 -23.36 -26.04 -16.87
N GLY A 12 -22.48 -25.15 -17.31
CA GLY A 12 -21.04 -25.31 -17.13
C GLY A 12 -20.71 -25.20 -15.65
N GLU A 13 -20.59 -26.34 -14.97
CA GLU A 13 -19.84 -26.47 -13.71
C GLU A 13 -18.35 -26.29 -14.02
N GLU A 14 -17.98 -25.06 -14.36
CA GLU A 14 -16.58 -24.69 -14.52
C GLU A 14 -15.91 -24.73 -13.14
N ASN A 15 -14.86 -25.56 -13.03
CA ASN A 15 -14.06 -25.80 -11.84
C ASN A 15 -13.60 -24.48 -11.17
N ASN A 16 -14.40 -23.97 -10.24
CA ASN A 16 -14.16 -22.73 -9.49
C ASN A 16 -12.90 -22.79 -8.60
N ALA A 17 -12.29 -23.98 -8.44
CA ALA A 17 -11.08 -24.21 -7.66
C ALA A 17 -9.79 -23.65 -8.29
N GLU A 18 -9.80 -23.32 -9.59
CA GLU A 18 -8.60 -22.85 -10.29
C GLU A 18 -8.54 -21.32 -10.44
N ARG A 19 -9.60 -20.58 -10.11
CA ARG A 19 -9.58 -19.13 -10.22
C ARG A 19 -8.61 -18.58 -9.17
N PRO A 20 -7.54 -17.85 -9.57
CA PRO A 20 -6.58 -17.29 -8.63
C PRO A 20 -7.31 -16.36 -7.67
N LEU A 21 -7.03 -16.51 -6.38
CA LEU A 21 -7.62 -15.66 -5.35
C LEU A 21 -7.26 -14.20 -5.62
N PRO A 22 -8.18 -13.25 -5.39
CA PRO A 22 -7.94 -11.84 -5.68
C PRO A 22 -6.74 -11.32 -4.90
N ILE A 23 -5.94 -10.46 -5.54
CA ILE A 23 -4.78 -9.80 -4.92
C ILE A 23 -5.29 -8.85 -3.83
N LYS A 24 -4.73 -8.96 -2.62
CA LYS A 24 -5.11 -8.11 -1.48
C LYS A 24 -4.29 -6.81 -1.47
N TYR A 25 -4.96 -5.68 -1.59
CA TYR A 25 -4.34 -4.33 -1.54
C TYR A 25 -4.51 -3.63 -0.18
N ARG A 26 -5.39 -4.14 0.68
CA ARG A 26 -5.71 -3.56 2.01
C ARG A 26 -5.66 -4.63 3.09
N GLY A 27 -5.12 -4.24 4.25
CA GLY A 27 -5.15 -5.03 5.48
C GLY A 27 -6.06 -4.40 6.53
N VAL A 28 -6.08 -4.98 7.72
CA VAL A 28 -6.94 -4.56 8.84
C VAL A 28 -6.47 -3.24 9.46
N GLN A 29 -5.16 -3.06 9.63
CA GLN A 29 -4.57 -1.89 10.29
C GLN A 29 -4.18 -0.80 9.31
N PHE A 30 -3.69 -1.19 8.12
CA PHE A 30 -3.22 -0.24 7.12
C PHE A 30 -3.39 -0.79 5.69
N GLY A 31 -3.56 0.15 4.75
CA GLY A 31 -3.69 -0.11 3.32
C GLY A 31 -2.38 -0.06 2.55
N ASN A 32 -2.48 0.10 1.22
CA ASN A 32 -1.35 0.23 0.29
C ASN A 32 -0.34 -0.90 0.43
N LEU A 33 -0.86 -2.13 0.51
CA LEU A 33 -0.04 -3.32 0.62
C LEU A 33 0.68 -3.60 -0.70
N THR A 34 1.86 -4.22 -0.63
CA THR A 34 2.57 -4.67 -1.82
C THR A 34 1.70 -5.71 -2.55
N PRO A 35 1.42 -5.54 -3.86
CA PRO A 35 0.56 -6.46 -4.60
C PRO A 35 1.28 -7.79 -4.85
N ILE A 36 1.08 -8.74 -3.95
CA ILE A 36 1.63 -10.09 -4.05
C ILE A 36 0.48 -11.05 -4.35
N PRO A 37 0.63 -11.93 -5.36
CA PRO A 37 -0.33 -13.00 -5.65
C PRO A 37 -0.75 -13.76 -4.39
N THR A 38 -2.04 -14.03 -4.27
CA THR A 38 -2.61 -14.69 -3.10
C THR A 38 -2.39 -16.19 -3.21
N ASP A 39 -1.75 -16.78 -2.20
CA ASP A 39 -1.50 -18.21 -2.11
C ASP A 39 -2.51 -18.85 -1.16
N LYS A 40 -3.31 -19.81 -1.65
CA LYS A 40 -4.33 -20.53 -0.86
C LYS A 40 -3.78 -21.23 0.39
N PHE A 41 -2.50 -21.61 0.39
CA PHE A 41 -1.86 -22.29 1.51
C PHE A 41 -1.33 -21.32 2.56
N LEU A 42 -0.95 -20.10 2.17
CA LEU A 42 -0.36 -19.10 3.08
C LEU A 42 -1.36 -18.02 3.50
N ASP A 43 -2.22 -17.58 2.58
CA ASP A 43 -3.18 -16.52 2.78
C ASP A 43 -4.55 -17.09 3.22
N PRO A 44 -5.22 -16.45 4.18
CA PRO A 44 -6.52 -16.92 4.64
C PRO A 44 -7.59 -16.55 3.60
N PRO A 45 -8.57 -17.45 3.37
CA PRO A 45 -9.76 -17.14 2.58
C PRO A 45 -10.53 -15.93 3.15
N PRO A 46 -11.32 -15.23 2.33
CA PRO A 46 -12.19 -14.15 2.80
C PRO A 46 -13.12 -14.61 3.94
N TYR A 47 -13.34 -13.74 4.93
CA TYR A 47 -14.26 -13.97 6.06
C TYR A 47 -13.93 -15.21 6.91
N THR A 48 -12.64 -15.54 7.04
CA THR A 48 -12.16 -16.62 7.92
C THR A 48 -11.26 -16.08 9.01
N CYS A 49 -11.18 -16.82 10.12
CA CYS A 49 -10.26 -16.54 11.23
C CYS A 49 -8.81 -16.59 10.76
N PHE A 50 -8.00 -15.55 11.03
CA PHE A 50 -6.58 -15.53 10.60
C PHE A 50 -5.72 -16.58 11.30
N ASN A 51 -6.10 -16.99 12.52
CA ASN A 51 -5.41 -18.03 13.26
C ASN A 51 -5.72 -19.42 12.69
N CYS A 52 -6.95 -19.92 12.84
CA CYS A 52 -7.30 -21.29 12.48
C CYS A 52 -7.89 -21.48 11.07
N ARG A 53 -8.21 -20.39 10.35
CA ARG A 53 -8.94 -20.39 9.05
C ARG A 53 -10.36 -20.95 9.08
N GLY A 54 -10.92 -21.19 10.27
CA GLY A 54 -12.33 -21.52 10.46
C GLY A 54 -13.25 -20.35 10.16
N ARG A 55 -14.52 -20.66 9.86
CA ARG A 55 -15.61 -19.68 9.70
C ARG A 55 -16.38 -19.52 11.02
N GLY A 56 -17.22 -18.49 11.10
CA GLY A 56 -18.12 -18.26 12.24
C GLY A 56 -17.50 -17.58 13.46
N HIS A 57 -16.20 -17.31 13.45
CA HIS A 57 -15.53 -16.54 14.50
C HIS A 57 -14.36 -15.71 13.95
N GLY A 58 -14.03 -14.63 14.67
CA GLY A 58 -12.82 -13.84 14.43
C GLY A 58 -11.64 -14.34 15.26
N ASN A 59 -10.44 -13.85 14.96
CA ASN A 59 -9.20 -14.24 15.63
C ASN A 59 -9.25 -14.14 17.17
N ARG A 60 -9.92 -13.11 17.72
CA ARG A 60 -10.03 -12.90 19.17
C ARG A 60 -10.85 -13.97 19.90
N ASN A 61 -11.75 -14.65 19.18
CA ASN A 61 -12.63 -15.69 19.72
C ASN A 61 -12.22 -17.08 19.19
N CYS A 62 -10.97 -17.22 18.75
CA CYS A 62 -10.48 -18.48 18.21
C CYS A 62 -10.27 -19.50 19.33
N PRO A 63 -10.89 -20.70 19.27
CA PRO A 63 -10.72 -21.73 20.29
C PRO A 63 -9.37 -22.46 20.17
N GLN A 64 -8.69 -22.30 19.03
CA GLN A 64 -7.39 -22.91 18.76
C GLN A 64 -6.25 -22.04 19.32
N PRO A 65 -5.12 -22.64 19.73
CA PRO A 65 -3.97 -21.89 20.23
C PRO A 65 -3.43 -20.89 19.19
N PRO A 66 -2.83 -19.77 19.61
CA PRO A 66 -2.28 -18.78 18.69
C PRO A 66 -1.17 -19.37 17.81
N THR A 67 -1.25 -19.13 16.51
CA THR A 67 -0.21 -19.46 15.52
C THR A 67 0.45 -18.21 14.97
N GLN A 68 1.62 -18.34 14.37
CA GLN A 68 2.33 -17.20 13.76
C GLN A 68 1.71 -16.82 12.40
N TYR A 69 1.07 -15.65 12.37
CA TYR A 69 0.54 -15.03 11.15
C TYR A 69 0.70 -13.51 11.20
N CYS A 70 0.65 -12.87 10.02
CA CYS A 70 0.67 -11.43 9.91
C CYS A 70 -0.69 -10.88 10.36
N GLU A 71 -0.73 -10.15 11.48
CA GLU A 71 -1.96 -9.59 12.04
C GLU A 71 -2.70 -8.62 11.10
N ASN A 72 -2.00 -8.06 10.11
CA ASN A 72 -2.59 -7.11 9.17
C ASN A 72 -3.30 -7.78 7.98
N CYS A 73 -2.71 -8.82 7.37
CA CYS A 73 -3.29 -9.48 6.18
C CYS A 73 -3.63 -10.97 6.36
N GLY A 74 -3.25 -11.54 7.51
CA GLY A 74 -3.52 -12.92 7.92
C GLY A 74 -2.59 -13.98 7.31
N ARG A 75 -1.58 -13.60 6.51
CA ARG A 75 -0.64 -14.55 5.90
C ARG A 75 0.16 -15.32 6.97
N ARG A 76 0.20 -16.64 6.88
CA ARG A 76 0.90 -17.51 7.84
C ARG A 76 2.43 -17.45 7.69
N GLY A 77 3.13 -17.80 8.76
CA GLY A 77 4.60 -17.95 8.78
C GLY A 77 5.38 -16.62 8.75
N CYS A 78 4.71 -15.50 9.01
CA CYS A 78 5.35 -14.17 9.05
C CYS A 78 4.67 -13.26 10.08
N THR A 79 5.35 -12.21 10.51
CA THR A 79 4.81 -11.14 11.37
C THR A 79 4.63 -9.85 10.54
N ARG A 80 4.09 -8.77 11.12
CA ARG A 80 3.93 -7.49 10.40
C ARG A 80 5.25 -6.96 9.83
N GLY A 81 6.35 -7.11 10.57
CA GLY A 81 7.69 -6.67 10.17
C GLY A 81 8.35 -7.53 9.09
N THR A 82 8.05 -8.83 9.05
CA THR A 82 8.65 -9.77 8.07
C THR A 82 7.72 -10.12 6.92
N CYS A 83 6.44 -9.72 6.99
CA CYS A 83 5.47 -10.04 5.96
C CYS A 83 5.82 -9.34 4.64
N PRO A 84 5.98 -10.09 3.53
CA PRO A 84 6.37 -9.50 2.26
C PRO A 84 5.31 -8.53 1.73
N ARG A 85 4.04 -8.71 2.13
CA ARG A 85 2.93 -7.84 1.74
C ARG A 85 2.82 -6.56 2.57
N CYS A 86 3.25 -6.61 3.84
CA CYS A 86 2.96 -5.57 4.83
C CYS A 86 4.19 -4.82 5.33
N LYS A 87 5.42 -5.35 5.17
CA LYS A 87 6.64 -4.80 5.79
C LYS A 87 6.84 -3.30 5.51
N VAL A 88 6.67 -2.87 4.25
CA VAL A 88 6.88 -1.47 3.84
C VAL A 88 5.83 -0.56 4.46
N ALA A 89 4.56 -0.95 4.41
CA ALA A 89 3.47 -0.18 5.02
C ALA A 89 3.59 -0.14 6.55
N TYR A 90 4.05 -1.23 7.17
CA TYR A 90 4.30 -1.30 8.61
C TYR A 90 5.43 -0.37 9.05
N GLN A 91 6.54 -0.32 8.32
CA GLN A 91 7.64 0.63 8.58
C GLN A 91 7.18 2.08 8.48
N ARG A 92 6.35 2.41 7.47
CA ARG A 92 5.76 3.75 7.35
C ARG A 92 4.85 4.09 8.53
N TRP A 93 4.05 3.12 8.98
CA TRP A 93 3.19 3.28 10.14
C TRP A 93 4.01 3.55 11.42
N LEU A 94 5.06 2.77 11.67
CA LEU A 94 5.96 2.99 12.81
C LEU A 94 6.57 4.40 12.80
N ALA A 95 7.07 4.85 11.65
CA ALA A 95 7.65 6.20 11.50
C ALA A 95 6.63 7.33 11.73
N LEU A 96 5.34 7.09 11.46
CA LEU A 96 4.28 8.05 11.75
C LEU A 96 3.89 8.05 13.23
N SER A 97 3.83 6.88 13.87
CA SER A 97 3.51 6.75 15.30
C SER A 97 4.55 7.43 16.18
N GLU A 98 5.84 7.27 15.88
CA GLU A 98 6.93 7.92 16.63
C GLU A 98 6.84 9.46 16.58
N ARG A 99 6.40 10.03 15.45
CA ARG A 99 6.14 11.48 15.32
C ARG A 99 4.96 11.97 16.18
N GLN A 100 3.97 11.12 16.42
CA GLN A 100 2.83 11.48 17.28
C GLN A 100 3.18 11.46 18.76
N GLU A 101 4.05 10.54 19.19
CA GLU A 101 4.50 10.47 20.58
C GLU A 101 5.38 11.67 20.96
N THR A 102 6.27 12.10 20.06
CA THR A 102 7.12 13.28 20.28
C THR A 102 6.35 14.61 20.32
N SER A 103 5.21 14.69 19.62
CA SER A 103 4.37 15.90 19.59
C SER A 103 3.41 16.00 20.78
N THR A 104 2.93 14.88 21.33
CA THR A 104 2.05 14.88 22.50
C THR A 104 2.79 15.17 23.81
N SER A 105 4.07 14.78 23.93
CA SER A 105 4.91 15.10 25.10
C SER A 105 5.19 16.60 25.29
N LYS A 106 5.18 17.41 24.22
CA LYS A 106 5.43 18.87 24.31
C LYS A 106 4.21 19.70 24.72
N LYS A 107 3.02 19.12 24.87
CA LYS A 107 1.79 19.87 25.17
C LYS A 107 1.38 19.86 26.65
N ARG A 108 2.27 19.42 27.55
CA ARG A 108 1.97 19.23 28.99
C ARG A 108 2.54 20.27 29.96
N THR A 109 3.17 21.33 29.47
CA THR A 109 3.57 22.51 30.29
C THR A 109 2.92 23.77 29.75
N SER A 110 1.59 23.81 29.81
CA SER A 110 0.89 25.09 29.92
C SER A 110 0.57 25.27 31.40
N PRO A 111 1.12 26.26 32.12
CA PRO A 111 0.68 26.56 33.47
C PRO A 111 -0.79 26.93 33.42
N THR A 112 -1.61 26.25 34.24
CA THR A 112 -3.02 26.57 34.43
C THR A 112 -3.13 27.97 35.05
N PRO A 113 -3.73 28.98 34.40
CA PRO A 113 -4.21 30.13 35.14
C PRO A 113 -5.42 29.68 35.96
N ALA A 114 -5.27 29.63 37.28
CA ALA A 114 -6.41 29.47 38.18
C ALA A 114 -7.28 30.73 38.08
N GLY A 115 -8.54 30.59 37.68
CA GLY A 115 -9.50 31.69 37.72
C GLY A 115 -10.69 31.55 36.77
N GLU A 116 -11.84 31.20 37.36
CA GLU A 116 -13.18 31.68 37.00
C GLU A 116 -13.95 31.05 35.82
N SER A 117 -15.05 30.38 36.17
CA SER A 117 -16.27 30.15 35.37
C SER A 117 -17.15 31.42 35.33
N PRO A 118 -18.30 31.47 34.65
CA PRO A 118 -18.69 30.96 33.31
C PRO A 118 -19.36 32.05 32.41
N LEU A 119 -19.27 31.87 31.07
CA LEU A 119 -20.21 32.27 29.97
C LEU A 119 -20.89 33.67 29.99
N PRO A 120 -20.99 34.39 28.82
CA PRO A 120 -22.03 34.03 27.85
C PRO A 120 -21.81 34.36 26.34
N LYS A 121 -22.53 33.57 25.53
CA LYS A 121 -23.26 33.87 24.27
C LYS A 121 -22.70 34.85 23.21
N ARG A 122 -22.67 34.29 21.98
CA ARG A 122 -23.01 34.86 20.65
C ARG A 122 -22.14 35.99 20.07
N ALA A 123 -21.60 35.75 18.88
CA ALA A 123 -21.73 36.65 17.72
C ALA A 123 -21.34 35.93 16.42
N ARG A 124 -21.90 36.42 15.32
CA ARG A 124 -21.79 35.94 13.94
C ARG A 124 -20.41 36.22 13.31
N SER A 125 -20.18 35.52 12.21
CA SER A 125 -19.05 35.46 11.28
C SER A 125 -18.44 36.81 10.85
N PRO A 126 -17.22 36.74 10.29
CA PRO A 126 -17.03 37.23 8.94
C PRO A 126 -16.39 36.18 8.02
N THR A 127 -16.88 36.23 6.78
CA THR A 127 -16.30 35.65 5.57
C THR A 127 -14.84 36.07 5.41
N GLY A 128 -13.94 35.10 5.37
CA GLY A 128 -12.54 35.26 4.98
C GLY A 128 -12.24 34.31 3.83
N GLU A 129 -12.66 34.70 2.63
CA GLU A 129 -11.98 34.30 1.41
C GLU A 129 -10.58 34.97 1.43
N ASP A 130 -9.60 34.37 0.75
CA ASP A 130 -8.23 34.89 0.57
C ASP A 130 -7.17 34.56 1.63
N ALA A 131 -6.93 33.26 1.87
CA ALA A 131 -5.60 32.78 2.27
C ALA A 131 -5.40 31.30 1.92
N ARG A 132 -5.61 30.91 0.67
CA ARG A 132 -5.18 29.60 0.16
C ARG A 132 -3.69 29.65 -0.22
N HIS A 133 -2.86 30.04 0.73
CA HIS A 133 -1.40 29.96 0.60
C HIS A 133 -0.99 28.48 0.60
N GLU A 134 -0.11 28.15 -0.34
CA GLU A 134 0.32 26.81 -0.73
C GLU A 134 0.93 26.03 0.44
N ASN A 135 0.10 25.26 1.14
CA ASN A 135 0.59 24.21 2.05
C ASN A 135 0.97 22.97 1.22
N LYS A 136 1.97 23.13 0.34
CA LYS A 136 2.62 22.00 -0.34
C LYS A 136 3.22 21.13 0.75
N THR A 137 2.72 19.91 0.88
CA THR A 137 3.09 19.06 2.01
C THR A 137 4.57 18.70 1.92
N ALA A 138 5.25 18.52 3.05
CA ALA A 138 6.66 18.11 3.07
C ALA A 138 6.92 16.78 2.32
N ALA A 139 5.89 15.96 2.11
CA ALA A 139 5.97 14.76 1.30
C ALA A 139 6.03 15.06 -0.22
N GLU A 140 5.31 16.08 -0.68
CA GLU A 140 5.35 16.52 -2.09
C GLU A 140 6.67 17.20 -2.42
N SER A 141 7.23 18.00 -1.50
CA SER A 141 8.56 18.59 -1.71
C SER A 141 9.67 17.53 -1.73
N GLN A 142 9.58 16.49 -0.92
CA GLN A 142 10.51 15.35 -0.98
C GLN A 142 10.38 14.53 -2.27
N ALA A 143 9.15 14.31 -2.75
CA ALA A 143 8.93 13.61 -4.02
C ALA A 143 9.47 14.41 -5.22
N GLU A 144 9.32 15.73 -5.20
CA GLU A 144 9.83 16.63 -6.23
C GLU A 144 11.37 16.69 -6.23
N ALA A 145 11.99 16.70 -5.04
CA ALA A 145 13.45 16.61 -4.89
C ALA A 145 14.00 15.28 -5.46
N ALA A 146 13.36 14.15 -5.12
CA ALA A 146 13.77 12.83 -5.64
C ALA A 146 13.63 12.73 -7.17
N ASN A 147 12.58 13.33 -7.75
CA ASN A 147 12.38 13.38 -9.19
C ASN A 147 13.46 14.23 -9.88
N SER A 148 13.86 15.35 -9.27
CA SER A 148 14.95 16.22 -9.76
C SER A 148 16.29 15.48 -9.81
N ASP A 149 16.62 14.73 -8.76
CA ASP A 149 17.87 13.96 -8.71
C ASP A 149 17.89 12.83 -9.75
N GLN A 150 16.76 12.16 -9.99
CA GLN A 150 16.65 11.15 -11.04
C GLN A 150 16.87 11.76 -12.43
N LEU A 151 16.30 12.94 -12.70
CA LEU A 151 16.50 13.65 -13.98
C LEU A 151 17.95 14.09 -14.18
N ARG A 152 18.63 14.55 -13.12
CA ARG A 152 20.07 14.88 -13.17
C ARG A 152 20.94 13.67 -13.49
N LEU A 153 20.64 12.51 -12.89
CA LEU A 153 21.34 11.27 -13.19
C LEU A 153 21.16 10.84 -14.64
N ILE A 154 19.92 10.91 -15.16
CA ILE A 154 19.63 10.59 -16.57
C ILE A 154 20.39 11.55 -17.50
N ALA A 155 20.40 12.85 -17.21
CA ALA A 155 21.13 13.84 -17.99
C ALA A 155 22.65 13.57 -18.00
N ALA A 156 23.23 13.19 -16.86
CA ALA A 156 24.65 12.84 -16.77
C ALA A 156 25.01 11.59 -17.60
N ILE A 157 24.14 10.57 -17.60
CA ILE A 157 24.31 9.37 -18.44
C ILE A 157 24.24 9.72 -19.93
N LEU A 158 23.31 10.61 -20.32
CA LEU A 158 23.19 11.04 -21.71
C LEU A 158 24.41 11.85 -22.17
N GLU A 159 24.96 12.73 -21.34
CA GLU A 159 26.15 13.52 -21.69
C GLU A 159 27.39 12.64 -21.81
N SER A 160 27.61 11.73 -20.86
CA SER A 160 28.75 10.79 -20.88
C SER A 160 28.73 9.79 -22.05
N THR A 161 27.57 9.58 -22.67
CA THR A 161 27.41 8.70 -23.84
C THR A 161 27.36 9.44 -25.17
N ARG A 162 27.55 10.77 -25.16
CA ARG A 162 27.39 11.63 -26.35
C ARG A 162 28.44 11.38 -27.43
N ASP A 163 29.67 11.04 -27.03
CA ASP A 163 30.79 10.81 -27.95
C ASP A 163 30.89 9.35 -28.42
N LEU A 164 29.99 8.47 -27.96
CA LEU A 164 29.95 7.07 -28.38
C LEU A 164 29.25 6.92 -29.74
N SER A 165 29.65 5.92 -30.52
CA SER A 165 28.91 5.56 -31.73
C SER A 165 27.46 5.16 -31.38
N PRO A 166 26.49 5.36 -32.29
CA PRO A 166 25.08 5.05 -32.02
C PRO A 166 24.86 3.60 -31.53
N GLU A 167 25.62 2.66 -32.08
CA GLU A 167 25.57 1.23 -31.74
C GLU A 167 26.05 0.96 -30.31
N VAL A 168 27.17 1.58 -29.91
CA VAL A 168 27.72 1.45 -28.55
C VAL A 168 26.83 2.15 -27.53
N ARG A 169 26.23 3.29 -27.90
CA ARG A 169 25.26 4.00 -27.06
C ARG A 169 24.02 3.16 -26.80
N GLU A 170 23.45 2.53 -27.83
CA GLU A 170 22.27 1.67 -27.67
C GLU A 170 22.56 0.44 -26.80
N GLU A 171 23.69 -0.24 -27.02
CA GLU A 171 24.12 -1.38 -26.20
C GLU A 171 24.35 -0.98 -24.73
N THR A 172 24.96 0.19 -24.50
CA THR A 172 25.19 0.73 -23.14
C THR A 172 23.86 1.01 -22.42
N LEU A 173 22.89 1.62 -23.11
CA LEU A 173 21.56 1.86 -22.53
C LEU A 173 20.84 0.54 -22.22
N ARG A 174 20.92 -0.48 -23.09
CA ARG A 174 20.32 -1.80 -22.83
C ARG A 174 20.87 -2.45 -21.57
N ARG A 175 22.19 -2.38 -21.33
CA ARG A 175 22.82 -2.89 -20.10
C ARG A 175 22.37 -2.14 -18.86
N ILE A 176 22.28 -0.81 -18.92
CA ILE A 176 21.83 0.04 -17.79
C ILE A 176 20.37 -0.30 -17.41
N TYR A 177 19.50 -0.48 -18.40
CA TYR A 177 18.08 -0.75 -18.18
C TYR A 177 17.71 -2.25 -18.07
N GLY A 178 18.68 -3.17 -18.13
CA GLY A 178 18.43 -4.61 -18.05
C GLY A 178 17.57 -5.16 -19.21
N LEU A 179 17.65 -4.54 -20.38
CA LEU A 179 16.94 -4.99 -21.58
C LEU A 179 17.78 -6.06 -22.27
N GLU A 180 17.49 -7.33 -21.98
CA GLU A 180 18.11 -8.48 -22.65
C GLU A 180 17.94 -8.38 -24.19
N PRO A 181 18.99 -8.67 -24.98
CA PRO A 181 18.89 -8.64 -26.43
C PRO A 181 17.83 -9.65 -26.88
N LYS A 182 16.85 -9.19 -27.67
CA LYS A 182 15.88 -10.08 -28.31
C LYS A 182 16.67 -11.03 -29.22
N GLY A 183 16.92 -12.25 -28.73
CA GLY A 183 17.61 -13.28 -29.47
C GLY A 183 16.99 -13.41 -30.86
N LYS A 184 17.81 -13.24 -31.90
CA LYS A 184 17.41 -13.53 -33.28
C LYS A 184 16.99 -14.99 -33.30
N LYS A 185 15.68 -15.25 -33.36
CA LYS A 185 15.16 -16.58 -33.68
C LYS A 185 15.69 -16.90 -35.08
N LYS A 186 16.56 -17.92 -35.14
CA LYS A 186 17.04 -18.51 -36.39
C LYS A 186 15.89 -19.22 -37.09
#